data_AF-A0A2A2KSI2-F1
#
_entry.id   AF-A0A2A2KSI2-F1
#
_cell.length_a   1.000
_cell.length_b   1.000
_cell.length_c   1.000
_cell.angle_alpha   90.00
_cell.angle_beta   90.00
_cell.angle_gamma   90.00
#
_symmetry.space_group_name_H-M   'P 1'
#
loop_
_entity.id
_entity.type
_entity.pdbx_description
1 polymer ?
#
loop_
_entity_poly.entity_id
_entity_poly.type
_entity_poly.pdbx_seq_one_letter_code
_entity_poly.pdbx_strand_id
1 'polypeptide(L)'
;MAHMKGTKTQVNQIIANTMADVETILRNLPQEGDYVEVINLSSAQPSKYVSRTTKDVVTCQQVQAICSMTERCYNKEKAAIKADGLILTPMCEMTGVVVEMNVTIRPPDGKPPRNMRLAIECPNYEPQRVSVNGGPWRNVTAKSMAHLPEGHLLGCGNPLLDIQAVVDKAFLDKWELKENDAILCDEKHVPMFHEMIEKYKVEYVPGGATQNALRICQWILNPKAAPNRTVFFGAVGKDQFGEQLEQKAREAGVNVRYQVNPEVKTGTCAVLITGTHRSLCAHLAAANTFTIDHILKPENQQLIHSASFYYIAGFFLTVCPEAILHIAKHAHESGKPFMFNLAAPFISQFFTDRLRDVLFYVDILFGNEDEAVAFSEAMGFNTKDVEEIARKASVLPHVSNKPRMVVFTQGPEPVIVAKNENDVTKFPVHRLEKDEIVDTNGAGDAFCGGFLAQYIQGKSIKECVECGCYAACEIIKKQGCTTPDTCKYH
;
A
#
# COMPACT_ATOMS: atom_id res chain seq x y z
N MET A 1 -37.41 -0.77 -10.72
CA MET A 1 -36.50 -1.38 -11.72
C MET A 1 -35.03 -0.97 -11.57
N ALA A 2 -34.71 0.27 -11.14
CA ALA A 2 -33.31 0.69 -10.92
C ALA A 2 -32.62 -0.02 -9.73
N HIS A 3 -33.36 -0.30 -8.65
CA HIS A 3 -32.83 -0.98 -7.46
C HIS A 3 -32.41 -2.45 -7.71
N MET A 4 -33.07 -3.14 -8.65
CA MET A 4 -32.77 -4.53 -9.03
C MET A 4 -31.56 -4.65 -9.97
N LYS A 5 -31.19 -3.60 -10.70
CA LYS A 5 -29.96 -3.59 -11.52
C LYS A 5 -28.70 -3.52 -10.64
N GLY A 6 -28.74 -2.78 -9.53
CA GLY A 6 -27.63 -2.67 -8.57
C GLY A 6 -27.32 -3.99 -7.84
N THR A 7 -28.34 -4.72 -7.43
CA THR A 7 -28.19 -6.04 -6.77
C THR A 7 -27.66 -7.10 -7.72
N LYS A 8 -28.04 -7.07 -9.01
CA LYS A 8 -27.55 -8.01 -10.02
C LYS A 8 -26.05 -7.83 -10.31
N THR A 9 -25.58 -6.58 -10.40
CA THR A 9 -24.14 -6.28 -10.55
C THR A 9 -23.35 -6.71 -9.31
N GLN A 10 -23.88 -6.48 -8.11
CA GLN A 10 -23.25 -6.91 -6.86
C GLN A 10 -23.17 -8.44 -6.74
N VAL A 11 -24.23 -9.16 -7.04
CA VAL A 11 -24.25 -10.64 -7.02
C VAL A 11 -23.29 -11.21 -8.06
N ASN A 12 -23.25 -10.66 -9.27
CA ASN A 12 -22.30 -11.09 -10.30
C ASN A 12 -20.85 -10.81 -9.90
N GLN A 13 -20.58 -9.68 -9.22
CA GLN A 13 -19.26 -9.35 -8.71
C GLN A 13 -18.84 -10.27 -7.55
N ILE A 14 -19.77 -10.60 -6.65
CA ILE A 14 -19.56 -11.57 -5.57
C ILE A 14 -19.23 -12.94 -6.17
N ILE A 15 -19.98 -13.38 -7.19
CA ILE A 15 -19.69 -14.64 -7.90
C ILE A 15 -18.31 -14.58 -8.55
N ALA A 16 -17.96 -13.50 -9.25
CA ALA A 16 -16.66 -13.37 -9.91
C ALA A 16 -15.49 -13.38 -8.91
N ASN A 17 -15.60 -12.62 -7.81
CA ASN A 17 -14.59 -12.58 -6.75
C ASN A 17 -14.47 -13.94 -6.05
N THR A 18 -15.62 -14.55 -5.71
CA THR A 18 -15.65 -15.88 -5.09
C THR A 18 -15.04 -16.92 -6.02
N MET A 19 -15.31 -16.88 -7.33
CA MET A 19 -14.70 -17.80 -8.29
C MET A 19 -13.18 -17.61 -8.41
N ALA A 20 -12.67 -16.38 -8.32
CA ALA A 20 -11.23 -16.12 -8.29
C ALA A 20 -10.57 -16.64 -7.00
N ASP A 21 -11.24 -16.49 -5.85
CA ASP A 21 -10.78 -17.01 -4.57
C ASP A 21 -10.85 -18.55 -4.52
N VAL A 22 -11.92 -19.13 -5.09
CA VAL A 22 -12.07 -20.58 -5.30
C VAL A 22 -10.94 -21.09 -6.19
N GLU A 23 -10.65 -20.43 -7.31
CA GLU A 23 -9.55 -20.81 -8.19
C GLU A 23 -8.22 -20.78 -7.44
N THR A 24 -8.02 -19.81 -6.55
CA THR A 24 -6.83 -19.69 -5.69
C THR A 24 -6.75 -20.81 -4.66
N ILE A 25 -7.86 -21.15 -3.98
CA ILE A 25 -7.94 -22.29 -3.05
C ILE A 25 -7.68 -23.61 -3.81
N LEU A 26 -8.30 -23.73 -4.98
CA LEU A 26 -8.13 -24.83 -5.93
C LEU A 26 -6.79 -24.80 -6.65
N ARG A 27 -5.87 -23.87 -6.41
CA ARG A 27 -4.46 -23.97 -6.88
C ARG A 27 -3.55 -24.62 -5.83
N ASN A 28 -3.98 -24.67 -4.57
CA ASN A 28 -3.24 -25.30 -3.48
C ASN A 28 -3.61 -26.79 -3.28
N LEU A 29 -4.64 -27.27 -3.98
CA LEU A 29 -5.13 -28.66 -3.96
C LEU A 29 -4.63 -29.53 -5.14
N PRO A 30 -4.44 -29.01 -6.37
CA PRO A 30 -3.88 -29.73 -7.50
C PRO A 30 -2.36 -29.75 -7.46
N GLN A 31 -1.78 -30.68 -8.20
CA GLN A 31 -0.34 -30.75 -8.43
C GLN A 31 0.05 -29.94 -9.68
N GLU A 32 1.34 -29.63 -9.81
CA GLU A 32 1.88 -28.97 -10.99
C GLU A 32 1.50 -29.76 -12.26
N GLY A 33 0.78 -29.10 -13.19
CA GLY A 33 0.29 -29.69 -14.43
C GLY A 33 -1.19 -30.13 -14.43
N ASP A 34 -1.86 -30.15 -13.27
CA ASP A 34 -3.32 -30.40 -13.21
C ASP A 34 -4.11 -29.20 -13.77
N TYR A 35 -5.28 -29.45 -14.35
CA TYR A 35 -6.23 -28.40 -14.73
C TYR A 35 -7.62 -28.64 -14.13
N VAL A 36 -8.31 -27.55 -13.83
CA VAL A 36 -9.54 -27.54 -13.02
C VAL A 36 -10.73 -27.13 -13.89
N GLU A 37 -11.79 -27.93 -13.88
CA GLU A 37 -13.04 -27.71 -14.60
C GLU A 37 -14.19 -27.59 -13.58
N VAL A 38 -14.95 -26.49 -13.62
CA VAL A 38 -16.17 -26.33 -12.82
C VAL A 38 -17.35 -26.85 -13.66
N ILE A 39 -18.04 -27.89 -13.18
CA ILE A 39 -19.07 -28.58 -13.97
C ILE A 39 -20.46 -27.98 -13.74
N ASN A 40 -21.16 -27.66 -14.84
CA ASN A 40 -22.59 -27.31 -14.86
C ASN A 40 -23.46 -28.56 -14.64
N LEU A 41 -24.40 -28.50 -13.69
CA LEU A 41 -25.28 -29.62 -13.33
C LEU A 41 -26.53 -29.77 -14.22
N SER A 42 -26.68 -29.01 -15.31
CA SER A 42 -27.86 -29.09 -16.19
C SER A 42 -27.52 -29.37 -17.66
N SER A 43 -26.94 -30.53 -17.99
CA SER A 43 -27.31 -31.32 -19.19
C SER A 43 -26.32 -32.45 -19.51
N ALA A 44 -26.84 -33.56 -20.01
CA ALA A 44 -26.09 -34.61 -20.66
C ALA A 44 -25.61 -34.15 -22.06
N GLN A 45 -24.32 -33.76 -22.17
CA GLN A 45 -23.46 -33.54 -23.36
C GLN A 45 -23.87 -32.53 -24.46
N PRO A 46 -22.94 -31.98 -25.28
CA PRO A 46 -21.47 -32.07 -25.24
C PRO A 46 -20.77 -30.74 -24.90
N SER A 47 -19.51 -30.89 -24.47
CA SER A 47 -18.47 -29.88 -24.28
C SER A 47 -18.39 -28.83 -25.39
N LYS A 48 -18.37 -27.55 -25.01
CA LYS A 48 -17.61 -26.52 -25.74
C LYS A 48 -16.39 -26.15 -24.92
N TYR A 49 -15.23 -26.48 -25.47
CA TYR A 49 -13.91 -26.11 -24.99
C TYR A 49 -13.83 -24.60 -24.72
N VAL A 50 -13.27 -24.22 -23.57
CA VAL A 50 -12.79 -22.86 -23.32
C VAL A 50 -11.27 -22.92 -23.41
N SER A 51 -10.71 -22.56 -24.56
CA SER A 51 -9.29 -22.20 -24.66
C SER A 51 -9.15 -20.71 -24.40
N ARG A 52 -8.32 -20.32 -23.43
CA ARG A 52 -7.86 -18.95 -23.29
C ARG A 52 -6.97 -18.60 -24.49
N THR A 53 -7.49 -17.80 -25.41
CA THR A 53 -6.65 -16.97 -26.27
C THR A 53 -7.11 -15.53 -26.18
N THR A 54 -6.13 -14.66 -25.99
CA THR A 54 -6.20 -13.21 -25.85
C THR A 54 -7.03 -12.51 -26.94
N LYS A 55 -7.73 -11.44 -26.51
CA LYS A 55 -8.39 -10.34 -27.27
C LYS A 55 -9.92 -10.39 -27.39
N ASP A 56 -10.51 -9.30 -26.89
CA ASP A 56 -11.78 -8.63 -27.25
C ASP A 56 -13.16 -9.30 -27.03
N VAL A 57 -13.92 -8.70 -26.09
CA VAL A 57 -15.32 -8.23 -26.17
C VAL A 57 -16.51 -9.22 -26.37
N VAL A 58 -17.37 -9.28 -25.33
CA VAL A 58 -18.88 -9.31 -25.27
C VAL A 58 -19.67 -10.43 -25.96
N THR A 59 -20.60 -11.08 -25.23
CA THR A 59 -22.07 -11.06 -25.53
C THR A 59 -22.93 -11.76 -24.48
N CYS A 60 -24.06 -11.10 -24.20
CA CYS A 60 -25.18 -11.56 -23.40
C CYS A 60 -26.14 -12.38 -24.29
N GLN A 61 -26.33 -13.66 -24.00
CA GLN A 61 -27.40 -14.57 -24.45
C GLN A 61 -27.14 -15.88 -23.66
N GLN A 62 -27.93 -16.35 -22.69
CA GLN A 62 -29.37 -16.47 -22.62
C GLN A 62 -29.86 -16.13 -21.20
N VAL A 63 -30.65 -15.07 -21.13
CA VAL A 63 -31.63 -14.85 -20.06
C VAL A 63 -32.84 -15.68 -20.43
N GLN A 64 -33.06 -16.84 -19.81
CA GLN A 64 -34.39 -17.49 -19.86
C GLN A 64 -34.60 -18.49 -18.71
N ALA A 65 -35.06 -17.95 -17.57
CA ALA A 65 -35.97 -18.53 -16.58
C ALA A 65 -35.94 -17.57 -15.37
N ILE A 66 -36.45 -16.34 -15.53
CA ILE A 66 -37.79 -15.95 -15.06
C ILE A 66 -38.09 -16.51 -13.66
N CYS A 67 -38.11 -15.56 -12.72
CA CYS A 67 -38.78 -15.63 -11.43
C CYS A 67 -40.05 -16.47 -11.47
N SER A 68 -40.11 -17.54 -10.69
CA SER A 68 -41.37 -17.97 -10.08
C SER A 68 -41.39 -17.41 -8.65
N MET A 69 -41.84 -16.16 -8.53
CA MET A 69 -42.47 -15.72 -7.29
C MET A 69 -43.89 -16.29 -7.25
N THR A 70 -44.10 -17.17 -6.29
CA THR A 70 -45.35 -17.44 -5.57
C THR A 70 -44.88 -17.91 -4.19
N GLU A 71 -45.33 -17.51 -3.02
CA GLU A 71 -46.27 -16.52 -2.50
C GLU A 71 -45.85 -16.37 -1.01
N ARG A 72 -46.41 -15.41 -0.27
CA ARG A 72 -46.08 -15.13 1.14
C ARG A 72 -46.23 -16.37 2.05
N CYS A 73 -45.24 -16.63 2.91
CA CYS A 73 -45.46 -17.13 4.27
C CYS A 73 -44.32 -16.72 5.21
N TYR A 74 -44.68 -16.11 6.33
CA TYR A 74 -43.83 -15.94 7.51
C TYR A 74 -43.48 -17.31 8.08
N ASN A 75 -42.18 -17.66 8.09
CA ASN A 75 -41.43 -18.57 8.98
C ASN A 75 -40.42 -19.42 8.21
N LYS A 76 -39.15 -19.31 8.63
CA LYS A 76 -38.03 -20.26 8.46
C LYS A 76 -38.04 -21.15 7.21
N GLU A 77 -37.73 -20.62 6.03
CA GLU A 77 -37.20 -21.43 4.92
C GLU A 77 -36.09 -20.70 4.17
N LYS A 78 -34.95 -21.37 3.98
CA LYS A 78 -33.75 -20.88 3.29
C LYS A 78 -34.00 -20.95 1.78
N ALA A 79 -34.17 -19.82 1.11
CA ALA A 79 -34.24 -19.78 -0.35
C ALA A 79 -32.84 -19.96 -0.96
N ALA A 80 -32.61 -21.03 -1.74
CA ALA A 80 -31.36 -21.25 -2.46
C ALA A 80 -31.45 -20.72 -3.89
N ILE A 81 -30.43 -19.98 -4.34
CA ILE A 81 -30.34 -19.48 -5.72
C ILE A 81 -29.40 -20.39 -6.50
N LYS A 82 -29.87 -21.00 -7.59
CA LYS A 82 -29.06 -21.80 -8.51
C LYS A 82 -28.64 -20.95 -9.70
N ALA A 83 -27.34 -20.74 -9.87
CA ALA A 83 -26.75 -20.18 -11.08
C ALA A 83 -25.95 -21.29 -11.77
N ASP A 84 -26.58 -22.01 -12.70
CA ASP A 84 -26.06 -23.00 -13.67
C ASP A 84 -24.80 -23.84 -13.30
N GLY A 85 -24.56 -24.13 -12.02
CA GLY A 85 -23.35 -24.81 -11.54
C GLY A 85 -22.95 -24.45 -10.11
N LEU A 86 -23.46 -23.33 -9.60
CA LEU A 86 -23.32 -22.87 -8.23
C LEU A 86 -24.66 -22.93 -7.49
N ILE A 87 -24.65 -23.48 -6.28
CA ILE A 87 -25.77 -23.38 -5.33
C ILE A 87 -25.37 -22.33 -4.29
N LEU A 88 -26.14 -21.26 -4.21
CA LEU A 88 -25.97 -20.20 -3.22
C LEU A 88 -27.02 -20.36 -2.13
N THR A 89 -26.58 -20.66 -0.90
CA THR A 89 -27.45 -20.77 0.27
C THR A 89 -27.23 -19.56 1.18
N PRO A 90 -28.21 -18.67 1.37
CA PRO A 90 -28.06 -17.52 2.25
C PRO A 90 -27.87 -17.95 3.71
N MET A 91 -27.01 -17.23 4.43
CA MET A 91 -26.83 -17.38 5.87
C MET A 91 -27.99 -16.74 6.65
N CYS A 92 -28.11 -17.04 7.95
CA CYS A 92 -29.12 -16.40 8.80
C CYS A 92 -29.04 -14.87 8.68
N GLU A 93 -30.21 -14.23 8.56
CA GLU A 93 -30.33 -12.77 8.43
C GLU A 93 -29.71 -12.17 7.16
N MET A 94 -29.40 -12.98 6.13
CA MET A 94 -28.83 -12.51 4.84
C MET A 94 -27.47 -11.79 4.98
N THR A 95 -26.75 -12.07 6.06
CA THR A 95 -25.43 -11.50 6.35
C THR A 95 -24.29 -12.19 5.59
N GLY A 96 -24.59 -13.12 4.68
CA GLY A 96 -23.59 -13.85 3.90
C GLY A 96 -24.21 -14.99 3.09
N VAL A 97 -23.35 -15.80 2.45
CA VAL A 97 -23.76 -16.91 1.59
C VAL A 97 -22.85 -18.12 1.77
N VAL A 98 -23.39 -19.32 1.63
CA VAL A 98 -22.62 -20.54 1.39
C VAL A 98 -22.68 -20.86 -0.08
N VAL A 99 -21.53 -20.96 -0.74
CA VAL A 99 -21.39 -21.32 -2.15
C VAL A 99 -21.03 -22.78 -2.26
N GLU A 100 -21.89 -23.58 -2.88
CA GLU A 100 -21.62 -24.99 -3.15
C GLU A 100 -21.46 -25.24 -4.64
N MET A 101 -20.46 -26.05 -5.00
CA MET A 101 -20.13 -26.35 -6.39
C MET A 101 -19.48 -27.72 -6.55
N ASN A 102 -19.56 -28.29 -7.75
CA ASN A 102 -18.83 -29.48 -8.13
C ASN A 102 -17.64 -29.11 -9.02
N VAL A 103 -16.47 -29.60 -8.66
CA VAL A 103 -15.20 -29.36 -9.33
C VAL A 103 -14.63 -30.68 -9.82
N THR A 104 -14.12 -30.68 -11.04
CA THR A 104 -13.39 -31.80 -11.62
C THR A 104 -11.95 -31.41 -11.87
N ILE A 105 -11.02 -32.12 -11.25
CA ILE A 105 -9.59 -31.95 -11.48
C ILE A 105 -9.14 -33.01 -12.48
N ARG A 106 -8.53 -32.59 -13.58
CA ARG A 106 -8.02 -33.47 -14.63
C ARG A 106 -6.49 -33.46 -14.58
N PRO A 107 -5.86 -34.62 -14.32
CA PRO A 107 -4.41 -34.70 -14.33
C PRO A 107 -3.83 -34.70 -15.74
N PRO A 108 -2.56 -34.29 -15.91
CA PRO A 108 -1.91 -34.19 -17.22
C PRO A 108 -1.64 -35.56 -17.89
N ASP A 109 -1.53 -36.66 -17.13
CA ASP A 109 -1.01 -37.95 -17.63
C ASP A 109 -2.08 -38.97 -18.06
N GLY A 110 -3.27 -38.54 -18.50
CA GLY A 110 -4.36 -39.48 -18.87
C GLY A 110 -4.93 -40.28 -17.68
N LYS A 111 -4.56 -39.92 -16.45
CA LYS A 111 -5.17 -40.44 -15.21
C LYS A 111 -6.64 -40.02 -15.14
N PRO A 112 -7.51 -40.82 -14.50
CA PRO A 112 -8.92 -40.51 -14.43
C PRO A 112 -9.17 -39.18 -13.68
N PRO A 113 -10.17 -38.38 -14.12
CA PRO A 113 -10.56 -37.14 -13.45
C PRO A 113 -10.99 -37.39 -12.01
N ARG A 114 -10.69 -36.42 -11.13
CA ARG A 114 -11.11 -36.42 -9.73
C ARG A 114 -12.25 -35.42 -9.54
N ASN A 115 -13.42 -35.91 -9.16
CA ASN A 115 -14.57 -35.08 -8.85
C ASN A 115 -14.59 -34.76 -7.35
N MET A 116 -14.90 -33.51 -7.01
CA MET A 116 -15.07 -33.08 -5.63
C MET A 116 -16.21 -32.06 -5.52
N ARG A 117 -16.93 -32.13 -4.40
CA ARG A 117 -17.91 -31.11 -4.01
C ARG A 117 -17.24 -30.15 -3.06
N LEU A 118 -17.28 -28.86 -3.38
CA LEU A 118 -16.86 -27.80 -2.48
C LEU A 118 -18.09 -27.14 -1.87
N ALA A 119 -17.99 -26.80 -0.59
CA ALA A 119 -18.85 -25.83 0.07
C ALA A 119 -17.94 -24.76 0.68
N ILE A 120 -18.22 -23.49 0.38
CA ILE A 120 -17.45 -22.35 0.86
C ILE A 120 -18.38 -21.45 1.63
N GLU A 121 -18.02 -21.16 2.86
CA GLU A 121 -18.77 -20.25 3.71
C GLU A 121 -18.22 -18.83 3.54
N CYS A 122 -19.09 -17.92 3.09
CA CYS A 122 -18.78 -16.53 2.81
C CYS A 122 -19.61 -15.57 3.70
N PRO A 123 -19.31 -15.46 5.01
CA PRO A 123 -19.91 -14.42 5.85
C PRO A 123 -19.51 -13.04 5.32
N ASN A 124 -20.44 -12.08 5.35
CA ASN A 124 -20.30 -10.76 4.72
C ASN A 124 -19.89 -10.81 3.24
N TYR A 125 -20.17 -11.92 2.55
CA TYR A 125 -19.81 -12.16 1.15
C TYR A 125 -18.30 -12.31 0.88
N GLU A 126 -17.51 -12.72 1.89
CA GLU A 126 -16.07 -13.01 1.78
C GLU A 126 -15.73 -14.46 2.17
N PRO A 127 -14.98 -15.24 1.38
CA PRO A 127 -14.64 -16.64 1.70
C PRO A 127 -13.82 -16.78 3.00
N GLN A 128 -14.34 -17.51 3.98
CA GLN A 128 -13.66 -17.72 5.27
C GLN A 128 -13.30 -19.18 5.52
N ARG A 129 -14.16 -20.11 5.10
CA ARG A 129 -13.98 -21.54 5.37
C ARG A 129 -14.40 -22.36 4.17
N VAL A 130 -13.73 -23.49 3.96
CA VAL A 130 -14.04 -24.44 2.89
C VAL A 130 -14.21 -25.85 3.46
N SER A 131 -15.20 -26.56 2.94
CA SER A 131 -15.41 -27.99 3.14
C SER A 131 -15.31 -28.70 1.79
N VAL A 132 -14.60 -29.82 1.77
CA VAL A 132 -14.41 -30.66 0.58
C VAL A 132 -15.10 -31.99 0.82
N ASN A 133 -15.98 -32.40 -0.10
CA ASN A 133 -16.74 -33.65 -0.07
C ASN A 133 -17.53 -33.86 1.25
N GLY A 134 -18.04 -32.78 1.85
CA GLY A 134 -18.74 -32.85 3.13
C GLY A 134 -17.85 -33.16 4.33
N GLY A 135 -16.52 -33.07 4.16
CA GLY A 135 -15.55 -33.20 5.24
C GLY A 135 -15.55 -32.01 6.21
N PRO A 136 -14.68 -32.03 7.25
CA PRO A 136 -14.62 -30.96 8.24
C PRO A 136 -14.29 -29.63 7.57
N TRP A 137 -14.92 -28.56 8.06
CA TRP A 137 -14.60 -27.19 7.65
C TRP A 137 -13.15 -26.87 8.00
N ARG A 138 -12.42 -26.40 7.00
CA ARG A 138 -11.08 -25.87 7.18
C ARG A 138 -11.15 -24.37 6.96
N ASN A 139 -10.51 -23.61 7.83
CA ASN A 139 -10.34 -22.18 7.57
C ASN A 139 -9.61 -22.04 6.24
N VAL A 140 -10.14 -21.18 5.37
CA VAL A 140 -9.35 -20.61 4.30
C VAL A 140 -8.37 -19.72 5.05
N THR A 141 -7.21 -20.27 5.42
CA THR A 141 -6.17 -19.53 6.12
C THR A 141 -5.93 -18.26 5.31
N ALA A 142 -6.30 -17.14 5.93
CA ALA A 142 -6.21 -15.80 5.41
C ALA A 142 -4.98 -15.68 4.51
N LYS A 143 -5.22 -15.28 3.25
CA LYS A 143 -4.21 -14.85 2.27
C LYS A 143 -2.80 -15.22 2.71
N SER A 144 -2.36 -16.45 2.41
CA SER A 144 -0.93 -16.74 2.48
C SER A 144 -0.21 -15.60 1.76
N MET A 145 0.93 -15.14 2.27
CA MET A 145 1.81 -14.13 1.63
C MET A 145 2.07 -14.36 0.12
N ALA A 146 1.64 -15.50 -0.43
CA ALA A 146 1.98 -16.04 -1.73
C ALA A 146 1.57 -15.22 -2.96
N HIS A 147 0.50 -14.40 -2.99
CA HIS A 147 0.04 -13.84 -4.29
C HIS A 147 -0.23 -12.32 -4.30
N LEU A 148 0.62 -11.52 -3.67
CA LEU A 148 0.72 -10.11 -4.09
C LEU A 148 1.33 -10.07 -5.50
N PRO A 149 0.72 -9.39 -6.49
CA PRO A 149 1.33 -9.20 -7.81
C PRO A 149 2.68 -8.48 -7.73
N GLU A 150 3.54 -8.67 -8.74
CA GLU A 150 4.65 -7.73 -8.92
C GLU A 150 4.11 -6.32 -9.19
N GLY A 151 4.78 -5.31 -8.64
CA GLY A 151 4.39 -3.91 -8.75
C GLY A 151 3.05 -3.55 -8.09
N HIS A 152 2.61 -4.34 -7.12
CA HIS A 152 1.32 -4.13 -6.46
C HIS A 152 1.19 -2.77 -5.76
N LEU A 153 2.29 -2.32 -5.12
CA LEU A 153 2.40 -1.00 -4.51
C LEU A 153 3.40 -0.16 -5.30
N LEU A 154 2.99 1.04 -5.71
CA LEU A 154 3.84 1.95 -6.47
C LEU A 154 4.03 3.27 -5.73
N GLY A 155 5.27 3.74 -5.67
CA GLY A 155 5.56 5.07 -5.16
C GLY A 155 6.47 5.87 -6.07
N CYS A 156 6.44 7.18 -5.87
CA CYS A 156 7.27 8.15 -6.57
C CYS A 156 7.82 9.15 -5.54
N GLY A 157 9.10 9.51 -5.65
CA GLY A 157 9.72 10.39 -4.66
C GLY A 157 11.16 10.76 -5.00
N ASN A 158 11.85 11.30 -3.99
CA ASN A 158 13.22 11.77 -4.11
C ASN A 158 14.19 10.68 -3.60
N PRO A 159 14.88 9.92 -4.47
CA PRO A 159 15.98 9.07 -4.06
C PRO A 159 17.15 9.95 -3.61
N LEU A 160 17.55 9.83 -2.35
CA LEU A 160 18.66 10.58 -1.77
C LEU A 160 19.63 9.62 -1.12
N LEU A 161 20.93 9.92 -1.22
CA LEU A 161 21.94 9.27 -0.39
C LEU A 161 22.09 10.04 0.91
N ASP A 162 21.76 9.41 2.03
CA ASP A 162 21.94 10.00 3.35
C ASP A 162 23.42 9.92 3.72
N ILE A 163 23.99 11.06 4.10
CA ILE A 163 25.34 11.19 4.64
C ILE A 163 25.16 11.52 6.12
N GLN A 164 25.42 10.53 6.97
CA GLN A 164 25.08 10.60 8.39
C GLN A 164 26.32 10.82 9.24
N ALA A 165 26.24 11.72 10.21
CA ALA A 165 27.32 11.97 11.15
C ALA A 165 26.79 12.31 12.55
N VAL A 166 27.46 11.80 13.58
CA VAL A 166 27.31 12.34 14.94
C VAL A 166 28.11 13.63 15.04
N VAL A 167 27.42 14.74 15.21
CA VAL A 167 28.00 16.08 15.26
C VAL A 167 27.77 16.72 16.63
N ASP A 168 28.44 17.85 16.87
CA ASP A 168 28.19 18.68 18.05
C ASP A 168 27.17 19.79 17.74
N LYS A 169 26.52 20.31 18.79
CA LYS A 169 25.54 21.40 18.64
C LYS A 169 26.14 22.65 18.00
N ALA A 170 27.43 22.92 18.19
CA ALA A 170 28.10 24.07 17.57
C ALA A 170 28.16 23.94 16.04
N PHE A 171 28.22 22.73 15.50
CA PHE A 171 28.12 22.47 14.07
C PHE A 171 26.72 22.78 13.53
N LEU A 172 25.66 22.41 14.25
CA LEU A 172 24.29 22.79 13.88
C LEU A 172 24.11 24.31 13.92
N ASP A 173 24.52 24.95 15.02
CA ASP A 173 24.41 26.40 15.21
C ASP A 173 25.16 27.16 14.10
N LYS A 174 26.33 26.67 13.68
CA LYS A 174 27.13 27.26 12.57
C LYS A 174 26.37 27.29 11.25
N TRP A 175 25.59 26.25 10.96
CA TRP A 175 24.85 26.13 9.71
C TRP A 175 23.38 26.53 9.84
N GLU A 176 23.01 27.15 10.97
CA GLU A 176 21.65 27.61 11.27
C GLU A 176 20.61 26.49 11.20
N LEU A 177 21.01 25.28 11.58
CA LEU A 177 20.17 24.10 11.60
C LEU A 177 19.58 23.88 13.00
N LYS A 178 18.29 23.53 13.03
CA LYS A 178 17.61 23.16 14.27
C LYS A 178 17.65 21.65 14.49
N GLU A 179 17.67 21.25 15.75
CA GLU A 179 17.44 19.86 16.13
C GLU A 179 16.01 19.44 15.76
N ASN A 180 15.82 18.19 15.31
CA ASN A 180 14.54 17.63 14.88
C ASN A 180 13.83 18.42 13.76
N ASP A 181 14.61 18.92 12.81
CA ASP A 181 14.09 19.71 11.69
C ASP A 181 14.50 19.09 10.34
N ALA A 182 13.72 19.39 9.31
CA ALA A 182 13.97 18.96 7.94
C ALA A 182 13.81 20.12 6.97
N ILE A 183 14.92 20.50 6.33
CA ILE A 183 14.97 21.63 5.40
C ILE A 183 15.53 21.22 4.03
N LEU A 184 15.26 22.04 3.03
CA LEU A 184 15.97 21.98 1.76
C LEU A 184 17.32 22.73 1.88
N CYS A 185 18.34 22.19 1.24
CA CYS A 185 19.68 22.77 1.22
C CYS A 185 19.74 24.02 0.33
N ASP A 186 19.84 25.19 0.95
CA ASP A 186 20.25 26.43 0.26
C ASP A 186 21.75 26.47 -0.08
N GLU A 187 22.17 27.43 -0.92
CA GLU A 187 23.57 27.65 -1.32
C GLU A 187 24.53 27.76 -0.13
N LYS A 188 24.08 28.41 0.96
CA LYS A 188 24.88 28.55 2.17
C LYS A 188 25.24 27.21 2.81
N HIS A 189 24.41 26.16 2.66
CA HIS A 189 24.65 24.87 3.28
C HIS A 189 25.50 23.93 2.41
N VAL A 190 25.73 24.22 1.13
CA VAL A 190 26.50 23.33 0.24
C VAL A 190 27.90 23.02 0.80
N PRO A 191 28.68 24.00 1.33
CA PRO A 191 29.98 23.71 1.93
C PRO A 191 29.92 22.85 3.19
N MET A 192 28.76 22.79 3.89
CA MET A 192 28.57 21.95 5.08
C MET A 192 28.83 20.47 4.78
N PHE A 193 28.41 19.98 3.62
CA PHE A 193 28.58 18.57 3.27
C PHE A 193 30.06 18.18 3.21
N HIS A 194 30.90 19.04 2.64
CA HIS A 194 32.35 18.82 2.59
C HIS A 194 32.96 18.88 3.99
N GLU A 195 32.63 19.91 4.77
CA GLU A 195 33.16 20.04 6.14
C GLU A 195 32.72 18.88 7.04
N MET A 196 31.49 18.40 6.89
CA MET A 196 30.97 17.26 7.64
C MET A 196 31.73 15.98 7.34
N ILE A 197 32.03 15.72 6.06
CA ILE A 197 32.80 14.54 5.61
C ILE A 197 34.26 14.61 6.09
N GLU A 198 34.87 15.80 6.11
CA GLU A 198 36.26 15.98 6.57
C GLU A 198 36.40 15.91 8.09
N LYS A 199 35.44 16.46 8.84
CA LYS A 199 35.53 16.62 10.29
C LYS A 199 35.01 15.43 11.08
N TYR A 200 34.01 14.72 10.56
CA TYR A 200 33.33 13.64 11.28
C TYR A 200 33.44 12.30 10.55
N LYS A 201 33.28 11.22 11.30
CA LYS A 201 33.08 9.89 10.71
C LYS A 201 31.68 9.84 10.10
N VAL A 202 31.60 9.78 8.78
CA VAL A 202 30.33 9.68 8.05
C VAL A 202 29.97 8.25 7.67
N GLU A 203 28.67 7.98 7.61
CA GLU A 203 28.11 6.76 7.04
C GLU A 203 27.18 7.11 5.86
N TYR A 204 27.23 6.30 4.80
CA TYR A 204 26.41 6.48 3.61
C TYR A 204 25.28 5.45 3.61
N VAL A 205 24.04 5.92 3.63
CA VAL A 205 22.85 5.08 3.74
C VAL A 205 21.88 5.44 2.63
N PRO A 206 21.27 4.47 1.92
CA PRO A 206 20.21 4.76 0.97
C PRO A 206 19.00 5.37 1.70
N GLY A 207 18.60 6.57 1.29
CA GLY A 207 17.54 7.35 1.92
C GLY A 207 16.43 7.75 0.94
N GLY A 208 15.72 8.81 1.31
CA GLY A 208 14.52 9.30 0.62
C GLY A 208 13.23 8.71 1.20
N ALA A 209 12.31 9.56 1.66
CA ALA A 209 11.15 9.15 2.45
C ALA A 209 10.29 8.04 1.81
N THR A 210 9.84 8.26 0.57
CA THR A 210 9.05 7.25 -0.16
C THR A 210 9.85 5.98 -0.44
N GLN A 211 11.14 6.11 -0.76
CA GLN A 211 12.00 4.95 -1.00
C GLN A 211 12.20 4.12 0.26
N ASN A 212 12.39 4.77 1.41
CA ASN A 212 12.49 4.13 2.72
C ASN A 212 11.21 3.36 3.06
N ALA A 213 10.04 3.99 2.91
CA ALA A 213 8.75 3.33 3.16
C ALA A 213 8.55 2.10 2.26
N LEU A 214 8.92 2.16 0.97
CA LEU A 214 8.81 1.02 0.06
C LEU A 214 9.82 -0.08 0.38
N ARG A 215 11.07 0.26 0.73
CA ARG A 215 12.08 -0.73 1.18
C ARG A 215 11.62 -1.46 2.44
N ILE A 216 11.01 -0.76 3.38
CA ILE A 216 10.49 -1.36 4.62
C ILE A 216 9.26 -2.21 4.35
N CYS A 217 8.33 -1.73 3.52
CA CYS A 217 7.20 -2.52 3.07
C CYS A 217 7.69 -3.84 2.44
N GLN A 218 8.66 -3.75 1.53
CA GLN A 218 9.24 -4.89 0.86
C GLN A 218 9.99 -5.84 1.80
N TRP A 219 10.68 -5.31 2.83
CA TRP A 219 11.32 -6.10 3.88
C TRP A 219 10.31 -6.94 4.67
N ILE A 220 9.17 -6.35 5.04
CA ILE A 220 8.10 -7.04 5.78
C ILE A 220 7.44 -8.10 4.92
N LEU A 221 7.28 -7.83 3.61
CA LEU A 221 6.77 -8.80 2.64
C LEU A 221 7.75 -9.93 2.30
N ASN A 222 8.91 -9.97 2.95
CA ASN A 222 9.99 -10.93 2.72
C ASN A 222 10.53 -10.87 1.27
N PRO A 223 11.57 -10.06 1.00
CA PRO A 223 12.08 -9.83 -0.35
C PRO A 223 12.67 -11.10 -0.98
N LYS A 224 13.10 -12.08 -0.19
CA LYS A 224 13.60 -13.37 -0.71
C LYS A 224 12.48 -14.25 -1.24
N ALA A 225 11.30 -14.19 -0.63
CA ALA A 225 10.15 -14.98 -1.02
C ALA A 225 9.27 -14.27 -2.07
N ALA A 226 9.19 -12.93 -1.99
CA ALA A 226 8.32 -12.11 -2.81
C ALA A 226 9.01 -10.80 -3.21
N PRO A 227 10.02 -10.82 -4.10
CA PRO A 227 10.64 -9.60 -4.61
C PRO A 227 9.67 -8.80 -5.49
N ASN A 228 10.02 -7.54 -5.75
CA ASN A 228 9.37 -6.66 -6.71
C ASN A 228 7.88 -6.41 -6.45
N ARG A 229 7.40 -6.50 -5.20
CA ARG A 229 6.01 -6.13 -4.84
C ARG A 229 5.83 -4.61 -4.79
N THR A 230 6.93 -3.91 -4.55
CA THR A 230 6.99 -2.46 -4.56
C THR A 230 7.73 -1.94 -5.81
N VAL A 231 7.22 -0.87 -6.41
CA VAL A 231 7.85 -0.13 -7.51
C VAL A 231 8.17 1.27 -7.05
N PHE A 232 9.37 1.76 -7.35
CA PHE A 232 9.79 3.12 -7.00
C PHE A 232 10.26 3.91 -8.21
N PHE A 233 9.65 5.06 -8.46
CA PHE A 233 10.11 6.07 -9.40
C PHE A 233 10.83 7.21 -8.67
N GLY A 234 11.88 7.72 -9.30
CA GLY A 234 12.69 8.83 -8.81
C GLY A 234 13.74 9.24 -9.83
N ALA A 235 14.53 10.29 -9.57
CA ALA A 235 15.60 10.72 -10.47
C ALA A 235 16.97 10.73 -9.77
N VAL A 236 17.99 10.19 -10.43
CA VAL A 236 19.37 10.09 -9.93
C VAL A 236 20.36 10.61 -10.97
N GLY A 237 21.56 10.93 -10.51
CA GLY A 237 22.68 11.28 -11.37
C GLY A 237 23.29 10.04 -12.02
N LYS A 238 24.08 10.23 -13.08
CA LYS A 238 24.94 9.16 -13.62
C LYS A 238 26.27 9.12 -12.86
N ASP A 239 26.22 8.70 -11.60
CA ASP A 239 27.36 8.65 -10.70
C ASP A 239 27.30 7.47 -9.73
N GLN A 240 28.38 7.28 -8.97
CA GLN A 240 28.52 6.18 -8.01
C GLN A 240 27.43 6.20 -6.93
N PHE A 241 26.92 7.38 -6.55
CA PHE A 241 25.84 7.49 -5.56
C PHE A 241 24.51 7.01 -6.13
N GLY A 242 24.22 7.33 -7.40
CA GLY A 242 23.05 6.80 -8.11
C GLY A 242 23.10 5.29 -8.23
N GLU A 243 24.27 4.74 -8.61
CA GLU A 243 24.50 3.29 -8.68
C GLU A 243 24.32 2.60 -7.31
N GLN A 244 24.87 3.18 -6.24
CA GLN A 244 24.71 2.66 -4.88
C GLN A 244 23.24 2.66 -4.42
N LEU A 245 22.49 3.75 -4.68
CA LEU A 245 21.07 3.83 -4.36
C LEU A 245 20.26 2.76 -5.09
N GLU A 246 20.53 2.57 -6.39
CA GLU A 246 19.85 1.55 -7.19
C GLU A 246 20.16 0.15 -6.68
N GLN A 247 21.44 -0.16 -6.47
CA GLN A 247 21.87 -1.47 -5.95
C GLN A 247 21.18 -1.77 -4.62
N LYS A 248 21.22 -0.85 -3.66
CA LYS A 248 20.67 -1.08 -2.31
C LYS A 248 19.15 -1.22 -2.31
N ALA A 249 18.44 -0.44 -3.12
CA ALA A 249 16.99 -0.59 -3.24
C ALA A 249 16.60 -1.91 -3.92
N ARG A 250 17.36 -2.35 -4.93
CA ARG A 250 17.16 -3.68 -5.56
C ARG A 250 17.51 -4.84 -4.64
N GLU A 251 18.58 -4.73 -3.84
CA GLU A 251 18.93 -5.69 -2.78
C GLU A 251 17.80 -5.85 -1.75
N ALA A 252 17.11 -4.74 -1.44
CA ALA A 252 15.92 -4.75 -0.60
C ALA A 252 14.67 -5.33 -1.30
N GLY A 253 14.75 -5.73 -2.57
CA GLY A 253 13.68 -6.32 -3.36
C GLY A 253 12.75 -5.31 -4.04
N VAL A 254 13.10 -4.03 -4.10
CA VAL A 254 12.28 -2.98 -4.73
C VAL A 254 12.52 -2.97 -6.25
N ASN A 255 11.45 -2.86 -7.04
CA ASN A 255 11.53 -2.65 -8.48
C ASN A 255 11.79 -1.15 -8.77
N VAL A 256 13.06 -0.79 -8.87
CA VAL A 256 13.50 0.59 -9.09
C VAL A 256 13.39 0.99 -10.55
N ARG A 257 12.83 2.19 -10.78
CA ARG A 257 12.66 2.82 -12.10
C ARG A 257 13.15 4.27 -12.09
N TYR A 258 14.46 4.45 -11.92
CA TYR A 258 15.03 5.79 -11.92
C TYR A 258 15.07 6.43 -13.32
N GLN A 259 14.81 7.73 -13.35
CA GLN A 259 15.24 8.62 -14.42
C GLN A 259 16.71 8.99 -14.15
N VAL A 260 17.59 8.72 -15.11
CA VAL A 260 19.02 9.04 -14.96
C VAL A 260 19.31 10.34 -15.69
N ASN A 261 19.84 11.32 -14.97
CA ASN A 261 20.34 12.55 -15.55
C ASN A 261 21.88 12.56 -15.50
N PRO A 262 22.59 12.53 -16.64
CA PRO A 262 24.06 12.51 -16.64
C PRO A 262 24.71 13.86 -16.32
N GLU A 263 23.96 14.96 -16.32
CA GLU A 263 24.48 16.32 -16.16
C GLU A 263 24.49 16.81 -14.70
N VAL A 264 23.78 16.10 -13.81
CA VAL A 264 23.60 16.50 -12.41
C VAL A 264 23.97 15.34 -11.50
N LYS A 265 24.62 15.65 -10.36
CA LYS A 265 24.95 14.65 -9.34
C LYS A 265 23.70 14.12 -8.65
N THR A 266 23.75 12.87 -8.18
CA THR A 266 22.70 12.28 -7.34
C THR A 266 22.49 13.11 -6.07
N GLY A 267 21.22 13.25 -5.66
CA GLY A 267 20.83 14.00 -4.48
C GLY A 267 21.36 13.36 -3.19
N THR A 268 21.64 14.21 -2.21
CA THR A 268 22.18 13.80 -0.90
C THR A 268 21.42 14.47 0.23
N CYS A 269 21.29 13.81 1.37
CA CYS A 269 20.75 14.40 2.59
C CYS A 269 21.84 14.39 3.68
N ALA A 270 22.20 15.55 4.22
CA ALA A 270 23.02 15.59 5.42
C ALA A 270 22.13 15.24 6.61
N VAL A 271 22.51 14.20 7.35
CA VAL A 271 21.77 13.72 8.51
C VAL A 271 22.63 13.90 9.76
N LEU A 272 22.44 15.03 10.43
CA LEU A 272 23.27 15.47 11.55
C LEU A 272 22.66 15.01 12.87
N ILE A 273 23.39 14.19 13.64
CA ILE A 273 22.92 13.61 14.90
C ILE A 273 23.48 14.40 16.08
N THR A 274 22.61 14.86 16.97
CA THR A 274 22.98 15.42 18.28
C THR A 274 22.21 14.72 19.39
N GLY A 275 22.88 13.80 20.11
CA GLY A 275 22.20 12.95 21.10
C GLY A 275 21.17 12.04 20.40
N THR A 276 19.88 12.19 20.75
CA THR A 276 18.75 11.49 20.11
C THR A 276 18.05 12.32 19.04
N HIS A 277 18.52 13.55 18.78
CA HIS A 277 17.95 14.47 17.81
C HIS A 277 18.65 14.36 16.47
N ARG A 278 17.90 14.66 15.40
CA ARG A 278 18.39 14.64 14.03
C ARG A 278 18.00 15.92 13.30
N SER A 279 18.95 16.54 12.60
CA SER A 279 18.68 17.63 11.65
C SER A 279 18.93 17.13 10.23
N LEU A 280 17.95 17.33 9.35
CA LEU A 280 17.98 16.89 7.95
C LEU A 280 18.13 18.10 7.04
N CYS A 281 19.17 18.09 6.20
CA CYS A 281 19.37 19.11 5.17
C CYS A 281 19.48 18.41 3.80
N ALA A 282 18.43 18.50 2.99
CA ALA A 282 18.31 17.76 1.74
C ALA A 282 18.79 18.60 0.54
N HIS A 283 19.88 18.17 -0.09
CA HIS A 283 20.35 18.69 -1.37
C HIS A 283 19.85 17.79 -2.51
N LEU A 284 18.70 18.16 -3.09
CA LEU A 284 17.95 17.29 -4.00
C LEU A 284 18.69 16.97 -5.31
N ALA A 285 19.48 17.92 -5.85
CA ALA A 285 20.29 17.74 -7.07
C ALA A 285 19.53 17.00 -8.19
N ALA A 286 19.98 15.83 -8.65
CA ALA A 286 19.31 15.08 -9.72
C ALA A 286 17.85 14.70 -9.41
N ALA A 287 17.46 14.56 -8.13
CA ALA A 287 16.07 14.30 -7.77
C ALA A 287 15.14 15.42 -8.25
N ASN A 288 15.60 16.69 -8.23
CA ASN A 288 14.87 17.84 -8.77
C ASN A 288 14.70 17.82 -10.29
N THR A 289 15.39 16.94 -11.00
CA THR A 289 15.34 16.85 -12.47
C THR A 289 14.32 15.83 -12.96
N PHE A 290 13.55 15.22 -12.05
CA PHE A 290 12.47 14.31 -12.41
C PHE A 290 11.41 15.03 -13.25
N THR A 291 10.98 14.40 -14.35
CA THR A 291 9.95 14.96 -15.23
C THR A 291 8.78 14.00 -15.41
N ILE A 292 7.60 14.57 -15.68
CA ILE A 292 6.40 13.81 -16.04
C ILE A 292 6.64 12.90 -17.26
N ASP A 293 7.52 13.27 -18.18
CA ASP A 293 7.85 12.46 -19.36
C ASP A 293 8.36 11.06 -18.98
N HIS A 294 9.09 10.93 -17.86
CA HIS A 294 9.53 9.63 -17.40
C HIS A 294 8.36 8.74 -16.98
N ILE A 295 7.35 9.31 -16.32
CA ILE A 295 6.11 8.60 -15.97
C ILE A 295 5.30 8.24 -17.22
N LEU A 296 5.28 9.09 -18.25
CA LEU A 296 4.50 8.89 -19.48
C LEU A 296 5.11 7.88 -20.46
N LYS A 297 6.33 7.40 -20.23
CA LYS A 297 6.92 6.31 -21.03
C LYS A 297 6.01 5.07 -21.00
N PRO A 298 5.77 4.39 -22.14
CA PRO A 298 4.84 3.26 -22.21
C PRO A 298 5.10 2.16 -21.17
N GLU A 299 6.36 1.81 -20.93
CA GLU A 299 6.76 0.78 -19.96
C GLU A 299 6.50 1.21 -18.50
N ASN A 300 6.58 2.50 -18.19
CA ASN A 300 6.31 3.03 -16.87
C ASN A 300 4.81 3.23 -16.63
N GLN A 301 4.08 3.65 -17.67
CA GLN A 301 2.61 3.67 -17.67
C GLN A 301 2.02 2.28 -17.41
N GLN A 302 2.60 1.23 -17.99
CA GLN A 302 2.15 -0.14 -17.73
C GLN A 302 2.28 -0.53 -16.24
N LEU A 303 3.37 -0.11 -15.57
CA LEU A 303 3.54 -0.34 -14.14
C LEU A 303 2.47 0.39 -13.32
N ILE A 304 2.19 1.65 -13.66
CA ILE A 304 1.11 2.44 -13.03
C ILE A 304 -0.24 1.75 -13.23
N HIS A 305 -0.59 1.37 -14.45
CA HIS A 305 -1.84 0.64 -14.72
C HIS A 305 -1.96 -0.69 -13.98
N SER A 306 -0.85 -1.39 -13.75
CA SER A 306 -0.83 -2.68 -13.05
C SER A 306 -0.89 -2.56 -11.53
N ALA A 307 -0.38 -1.45 -10.97
CA ALA A 307 -0.36 -1.24 -9.53
C ALA A 307 -1.78 -1.19 -8.96
N SER A 308 -1.98 -1.71 -7.76
CA SER A 308 -3.28 -1.66 -7.08
C SER A 308 -3.32 -0.60 -5.98
N PHE A 309 -2.15 -0.14 -5.55
CA PHE A 309 -1.96 0.80 -4.46
C PHE A 309 -0.88 1.82 -4.82
N TYR A 310 -1.05 3.06 -4.38
CA TYR A 310 -0.09 4.14 -4.64
C TYR A 310 0.28 4.87 -3.36
N TYR A 311 1.56 5.15 -3.14
CA TYR A 311 2.05 5.89 -1.99
C TYR A 311 3.10 6.93 -2.39
N ILE A 312 2.89 8.20 -2.04
CA ILE A 312 3.82 9.30 -2.33
C ILE A 312 4.01 10.16 -1.08
N ALA A 313 5.25 10.52 -0.76
CA ALA A 313 5.54 11.46 0.31
C ALA A 313 5.49 12.92 -0.19
N GLY A 314 5.04 13.83 0.67
CA GLY A 314 4.85 15.25 0.39
C GLY A 314 6.08 15.97 -0.13
N PHE A 315 7.29 15.51 0.21
CA PHE A 315 8.54 16.01 -0.36
C PHE A 315 8.55 16.03 -1.90
N PHE A 316 7.80 15.15 -2.57
CA PHE A 316 7.77 15.13 -4.03
C PHE A 316 6.95 16.28 -4.65
N LEU A 317 6.15 17.02 -3.86
CA LEU A 317 5.47 18.24 -4.30
C LEU A 317 6.45 19.36 -4.67
N THR A 318 7.67 19.32 -4.13
CA THR A 318 8.72 20.29 -4.44
C THR A 318 9.35 20.04 -5.82
N VAL A 319 9.16 18.83 -6.37
CA VAL A 319 9.82 18.37 -7.60
C VAL A 319 8.84 18.29 -8.77
N CYS A 320 7.84 17.42 -8.71
CA CYS A 320 6.96 17.16 -9.86
C CYS A 320 5.51 16.92 -9.41
N PRO A 321 4.76 17.97 -9.02
CA PRO A 321 3.34 17.86 -8.67
C PRO A 321 2.50 17.30 -9.82
N GLU A 322 2.89 17.50 -11.09
CA GLU A 322 2.22 16.96 -12.27
C GLU A 322 2.22 15.43 -12.27
N ALA A 323 3.34 14.80 -11.89
CA ALA A 323 3.45 13.34 -11.78
C ALA A 323 2.57 12.80 -10.64
N ILE A 324 2.51 13.51 -9.50
CA ILE A 324 1.63 13.14 -8.38
C ILE A 324 0.18 13.17 -8.83
N LEU A 325 -0.25 14.27 -9.45
CA LEU A 325 -1.63 14.43 -9.93
C LEU A 325 -1.98 13.43 -11.03
N HIS A 326 -1.04 13.09 -11.91
CA HIS A 326 -1.25 12.07 -12.93
C HIS A 326 -1.54 10.69 -12.29
N ILE A 327 -0.71 10.28 -11.32
CA ILE A 327 -0.90 9.01 -10.60
C ILE A 327 -2.20 9.03 -9.78
N ALA A 328 -2.47 10.12 -9.06
CA ALA A 328 -3.65 10.25 -8.20
C ALA A 328 -4.97 10.24 -9.00
N LYS A 329 -5.00 10.91 -10.15
CA LYS A 329 -6.14 10.85 -11.08
C LYS A 329 -6.34 9.44 -11.62
N HIS A 330 -5.28 8.80 -12.08
CA HIS A 330 -5.35 7.42 -12.57
C HIS A 330 -5.86 6.45 -11.49
N ALA A 331 -5.38 6.60 -10.25
CA ALA A 331 -5.80 5.81 -9.11
C ALA A 331 -7.32 5.96 -8.89
N HIS A 332 -7.82 7.20 -8.84
CA HIS A 332 -9.24 7.49 -8.71
C HIS A 332 -10.09 6.90 -9.85
N GLU A 333 -9.71 7.16 -11.10
CA GLU A 333 -10.42 6.67 -12.31
C GLU A 333 -10.48 5.14 -12.35
N SER A 334 -9.49 4.47 -11.77
CA SER A 334 -9.39 3.01 -11.69
C SER A 334 -9.97 2.43 -10.39
N GLY A 335 -10.51 3.26 -9.49
CA GLY A 335 -11.05 2.84 -8.20
C GLY A 335 -10.01 2.24 -7.24
N LYS A 336 -8.74 2.68 -7.34
CA LYS A 336 -7.61 2.20 -6.55
C LYS A 336 -7.18 3.25 -5.53
N PRO A 337 -6.78 2.86 -4.30
CA PRO A 337 -6.42 3.79 -3.25
C PRO A 337 -5.13 4.58 -3.54
N PHE A 338 -5.20 5.89 -3.38
CA PHE A 338 -4.05 6.79 -3.40
C PHE A 338 -3.72 7.28 -1.98
N MET A 339 -2.50 7.02 -1.55
CA MET A 339 -2.03 7.27 -0.19
C MET A 339 -0.91 8.31 -0.21
N PHE A 340 -0.92 9.21 0.78
CA PHE A 340 -0.04 10.38 0.76
C PHE A 340 0.48 10.72 2.16
N ASN A 341 1.72 11.18 2.29
CA ASN A 341 2.30 11.63 3.56
C ASN A 341 2.55 13.14 3.54
N LEU A 342 2.22 13.88 4.61
CA LEU A 342 2.53 15.30 4.77
C LEU A 342 4.05 15.58 4.74
N ALA A 343 4.84 14.64 5.25
CA ALA A 343 6.31 14.53 5.15
C ALA A 343 7.16 15.58 5.87
N ALA A 344 6.74 16.85 5.92
CA ALA A 344 7.37 17.88 6.75
C ALA A 344 6.47 19.11 6.92
N PRO A 345 6.62 19.88 8.02
CA PRO A 345 5.87 21.12 8.24
C PRO A 345 5.95 22.12 7.07
N PHE A 346 7.14 22.25 6.45
CA PHE A 346 7.37 23.19 5.36
C PHE A 346 6.53 22.89 4.11
N ILE A 347 6.11 21.63 3.91
CA ILE A 347 5.23 21.25 2.80
C ILE A 347 3.87 21.94 2.97
N SER A 348 3.29 21.85 4.16
CA SER A 348 2.03 22.53 4.48
C SER A 348 2.16 24.06 4.44
N GLN A 349 3.32 24.60 4.83
CA GLN A 349 3.56 26.04 4.90
C GLN A 349 3.82 26.72 3.55
N PHE A 350 4.59 26.08 2.66
CA PHE A 350 5.06 26.72 1.41
C PHE A 350 4.47 26.12 0.14
N PHE A 351 3.90 24.92 0.22
CA PHE A 351 3.33 24.21 -0.93
C PHE A 351 1.82 23.95 -0.77
N THR A 352 1.14 24.78 0.03
CA THR A 352 -0.26 24.60 0.43
C THR A 352 -1.20 24.39 -0.75
N ASP A 353 -1.08 25.19 -1.81
CA ASP A 353 -2.00 25.09 -2.96
C ASP A 353 -1.80 23.77 -3.72
N ARG A 354 -0.54 23.37 -3.96
CA ARG A 354 -0.23 22.07 -4.56
C ARG A 354 -0.69 20.91 -3.68
N LEU A 355 -0.55 21.05 -2.36
CA LEU A 355 -1.03 20.08 -1.39
C LEU A 355 -2.56 19.95 -1.44
N ARG A 356 -3.31 21.05 -1.55
CA ARG A 356 -4.79 21.03 -1.69
C ARG A 356 -5.22 20.30 -2.96
N ASP A 357 -4.54 20.54 -4.08
CA ASP A 357 -4.83 19.87 -5.35
C ASP A 357 -4.66 18.36 -5.25
N VAL A 358 -3.59 17.90 -4.60
CA VAL A 358 -3.33 16.47 -4.39
C VAL A 358 -4.28 15.87 -3.36
N LEU A 359 -4.54 16.57 -2.25
CA LEU A 359 -5.44 16.11 -1.19
C LEU A 359 -6.80 15.74 -1.73
N PHE A 360 -7.30 16.47 -2.73
CA PHE A 360 -8.57 16.14 -3.38
C PHE A 360 -8.68 14.69 -3.87
N TYR A 361 -7.58 13.96 -4.07
CA TYR A 361 -7.53 12.57 -4.50
C TYR A 361 -7.03 11.58 -3.43
N VAL A 362 -6.65 12.04 -2.25
CA VAL A 362 -6.04 11.20 -1.20
C VAL A 362 -7.10 10.38 -0.47
N ASP A 363 -6.97 9.06 -0.49
CA ASP A 363 -7.79 8.13 0.28
C ASP A 363 -7.22 7.87 1.70
N ILE A 364 -5.89 7.90 1.85
CA ILE A 364 -5.22 7.81 3.17
C ILE A 364 -4.13 8.87 3.29
N LEU A 365 -4.24 9.74 4.31
CA LEU A 365 -3.25 10.75 4.65
C LEU A 365 -2.45 10.33 5.88
N PHE A 366 -1.13 10.34 5.76
CA PHE A 366 -0.18 10.12 6.84
C PHE A 366 0.48 11.44 7.25
N GLY A 367 0.95 11.50 8.50
CA GLY A 367 1.82 12.55 9.00
C GLY A 367 2.15 12.36 10.48
N ASN A 368 3.02 13.20 11.02
CA ASN A 368 3.28 13.28 12.46
C ASN A 368 2.55 14.48 13.11
N GLU A 369 2.74 14.66 14.43
CA GLU A 369 2.13 15.73 15.21
C GLU A 369 2.49 17.14 14.73
N ASP A 370 3.77 17.38 14.41
CA ASP A 370 4.25 18.70 13.98
C ASP A 370 3.76 19.04 12.57
N GLU A 371 3.76 18.05 11.68
CA GLU A 371 3.17 18.14 10.34
C GLU A 371 1.67 18.37 10.40
N ALA A 372 0.95 17.69 11.31
CA ALA A 372 -0.47 17.87 11.52
C ALA A 372 -0.79 19.28 12.02
N VAL A 373 0.00 19.82 12.95
CA VAL A 373 -0.16 21.21 13.43
C VAL A 373 0.09 22.21 12.31
N ALA A 374 1.17 22.06 11.53
CA ALA A 374 1.44 22.93 10.38
C ALA A 374 0.34 22.81 9.31
N PHE A 375 -0.20 21.62 9.10
CA PHE A 375 -1.32 21.37 8.20
C PHE A 375 -2.61 22.05 8.67
N SER A 376 -2.91 21.97 9.97
CA SER A 376 -4.05 22.64 10.61
C SER A 376 -4.03 24.15 10.39
N GLU A 377 -2.87 24.78 10.56
CA GLU A 377 -2.66 26.21 10.32
C GLU A 377 -2.89 26.54 8.83
N ALA A 378 -2.30 25.76 7.91
CA ALA A 378 -2.43 25.96 6.47
C ALA A 378 -3.86 25.75 5.94
N MET A 379 -4.63 24.86 6.58
CA MET A 379 -6.04 24.59 6.23
C MET A 379 -7.04 25.49 6.97
N GLY A 380 -6.58 26.35 7.89
CA GLY A 380 -7.44 27.25 8.66
C GLY A 380 -8.32 26.52 9.69
N PHE A 381 -7.89 25.36 10.19
CA PHE A 381 -8.62 24.59 11.19
C PHE A 381 -8.57 25.21 12.59
N ASN A 382 -7.57 26.06 12.85
CA ASN A 382 -7.38 26.82 14.09
C ASN A 382 -7.35 25.97 15.36
N THR A 383 -6.70 24.80 15.31
CA THR A 383 -6.49 23.92 16.46
C THR A 383 -5.11 23.28 16.42
N LYS A 384 -4.56 22.94 17.59
CA LYS A 384 -3.31 22.16 17.73
C LYS A 384 -3.56 20.75 18.28
N ASP A 385 -4.82 20.40 18.53
CA ASP A 385 -5.20 19.06 18.99
C ASP A 385 -5.15 18.08 17.81
N VAL A 386 -4.24 17.11 17.86
CA VAL A 386 -3.98 16.20 16.73
C VAL A 386 -5.21 15.35 16.36
N GLU A 387 -6.05 15.01 17.35
CA GLU A 387 -7.28 14.24 17.12
C GLU A 387 -8.33 15.08 16.37
N GLU A 388 -8.52 16.32 16.79
CA GLU A 388 -9.34 17.32 16.11
C GLU A 388 -8.87 17.57 14.68
N ILE A 389 -7.55 17.70 14.48
CA ILE A 389 -6.97 17.90 13.15
C ILE A 389 -7.24 16.69 12.27
N ALA A 390 -7.01 15.47 12.77
CA ALA A 390 -7.29 14.23 12.04
C ALA A 390 -8.77 14.14 11.63
N ARG A 391 -9.67 14.50 12.57
CA ARG A 391 -11.11 14.52 12.32
C ARG A 391 -11.49 15.48 11.19
N LYS A 392 -11.04 16.75 11.26
CA LYS A 392 -11.31 17.75 10.22
C LYS A 392 -10.68 17.37 8.88
N ALA A 393 -9.47 16.81 8.90
CA ALA A 393 -8.77 16.36 7.70
C ALA A 393 -9.49 15.20 6.98
N SER A 394 -10.20 14.34 7.72
CA SER A 394 -10.94 13.18 7.17
C SER A 394 -12.16 13.56 6.33
N VAL A 395 -12.70 14.76 6.51
CA VAL A 395 -13.89 15.29 5.81
C VAL A 395 -13.61 16.47 4.89
N LEU A 396 -12.34 16.78 4.66
CA LEU A 396 -11.96 17.72 3.60
C LEU A 396 -12.51 17.25 2.24
N PRO A 397 -12.77 18.18 1.30
CA PRO A 397 -13.24 17.83 -0.03
C PRO A 397 -12.40 16.75 -0.69
N HIS A 398 -13.09 15.81 -1.31
CA HIS A 398 -12.49 14.67 -1.99
C HIS A 398 -13.24 14.41 -3.30
N VAL A 399 -12.51 13.91 -4.30
CA VAL A 399 -13.04 13.62 -5.64
C VAL A 399 -14.11 12.53 -5.60
N SER A 400 -14.04 11.65 -4.60
CA SER A 400 -15.10 10.69 -4.30
C SER A 400 -15.91 11.15 -3.08
N ASN A 401 -17.17 10.76 -2.99
CA ASN A 401 -18.01 11.00 -1.80
C ASN A 401 -17.62 10.11 -0.59
N LYS A 402 -16.47 9.42 -0.64
CA LYS A 402 -15.98 8.60 0.47
C LYS A 402 -15.11 9.46 1.39
N PRO A 403 -15.25 9.35 2.72
CA PRO A 403 -14.33 9.97 3.65
C PRO A 403 -12.90 9.46 3.45
N ARG A 404 -11.93 10.33 3.72
CA ARG A 404 -10.51 10.00 3.75
C ARG A 404 -10.16 9.41 5.11
N MET A 405 -9.27 8.41 5.12
CA MET A 405 -8.63 7.96 6.36
C MET A 405 -7.41 8.83 6.67
N VAL A 406 -7.27 9.27 7.92
CA VAL A 406 -6.12 10.06 8.38
C VAL A 406 -5.42 9.28 9.48
N VAL A 407 -4.10 9.13 9.36
CA VAL A 407 -3.24 8.39 10.29
C VAL A 407 -2.12 9.30 10.75
N PHE A 408 -2.18 9.75 12.01
CA PHE A 408 -1.15 10.62 12.59
C PHE A 408 -0.38 9.91 13.70
N THR A 409 0.95 9.87 13.54
CA THR A 409 1.89 9.38 14.56
C THR A 409 2.24 10.50 15.54
N GLN A 410 2.63 10.15 16.76
CA GLN A 410 2.95 11.12 17.82
C GLN A 410 4.16 10.69 18.67
N GLY A 411 5.22 10.22 18.00
CA GLY A 411 6.37 9.60 18.67
C GLY A 411 5.97 8.46 19.63
N PRO A 412 6.21 8.58 20.95
CA PRO A 412 5.82 7.57 21.94
C PRO A 412 4.34 7.63 22.38
N GLU A 413 3.58 8.63 21.91
CA GLU A 413 2.15 8.76 22.19
C GLU A 413 1.30 7.93 21.19
N PRO A 414 0.03 7.64 21.51
CA PRO A 414 -0.81 6.80 20.65
C PRO A 414 -0.94 7.33 19.22
N VAL A 415 -0.92 6.42 18.24
CA VAL A 415 -1.25 6.75 16.85
C VAL A 415 -2.73 7.05 16.74
N ILE A 416 -3.09 8.17 16.12
CA ILE A 416 -4.47 8.58 15.88
C ILE A 416 -4.88 8.13 14.48
N VAL A 417 -6.02 7.45 14.38
CA VAL A 417 -6.63 7.08 13.10
C VAL A 417 -8.06 7.60 13.05
N ALA A 418 -8.33 8.54 12.15
CA ALA A 418 -9.67 9.02 11.83
C ALA A 418 -10.13 8.43 10.49
N LYS A 419 -11.17 7.59 10.48
CA LYS A 419 -11.75 7.06 9.24
C LYS A 419 -12.82 7.97 8.64
N ASN A 420 -13.40 8.82 9.47
CA ASN A 420 -14.34 9.90 9.14
C ASN A 420 -14.48 10.81 10.38
N GLU A 421 -15.36 11.81 10.30
CA GLU A 421 -15.58 12.76 11.40
C GLU A 421 -15.97 12.07 12.72
N ASN A 422 -16.71 10.97 12.69
CA ASN A 422 -17.25 10.35 13.91
C ASN A 422 -16.56 9.02 14.30
N ASP A 423 -15.54 8.60 13.55
CA ASP A 423 -14.80 7.35 13.80
C ASP A 423 -13.31 7.67 13.94
N VAL A 424 -12.90 7.97 15.17
CA VAL A 424 -11.51 8.21 15.55
C VAL A 424 -11.08 7.20 16.59
N THR A 425 -9.97 6.50 16.32
CA THR A 425 -9.41 5.47 17.20
C THR A 425 -7.96 5.81 17.54
N LYS A 426 -7.58 5.59 18.80
CA LYS A 426 -6.19 5.72 19.27
C LYS A 426 -5.57 4.33 19.45
N PHE A 427 -4.40 4.12 18.87
CA PHE A 427 -3.65 2.89 19.00
C PHE A 427 -2.41 3.13 19.87
N PRO A 428 -2.28 2.46 21.02
CA PRO A 428 -1.13 2.65 21.89
C PRO A 428 0.15 2.19 21.20
N VAL A 429 1.24 2.93 21.42
CA VAL A 429 2.59 2.56 20.98
C VAL A 429 3.32 1.90 22.15
N HIS A 430 4.03 0.81 21.87
CA HIS A 430 4.92 0.21 22.87
C HIS A 430 6.14 1.12 23.03
N ARG A 431 6.32 1.68 24.23
CA ARG A 431 7.47 2.54 24.53
C ARG A 431 8.71 1.67 24.70
N LEU A 432 9.76 2.01 23.96
CA LEU A 432 11.10 1.48 24.17
C LEU A 432 11.81 2.27 25.27
N GLU A 433 12.74 1.61 25.95
CA GLU A 433 13.62 2.29 26.90
C GLU A 433 14.59 3.20 26.14
N LYS A 434 15.02 4.31 26.78
CA LYS A 434 15.82 5.34 26.09
C LYS A 434 17.16 4.82 25.57
N ASP A 435 17.75 3.82 26.23
CA ASP A 435 19.00 3.18 25.87
C ASP A 435 18.86 2.20 24.69
N GLU A 436 17.64 1.77 24.35
CA GLU A 436 17.36 0.99 23.14
C GLU A 436 17.26 1.87 21.88
N ILE A 437 17.00 3.18 22.04
CA ILE A 437 16.82 4.11 20.93
C ILE A 437 18.19 4.62 20.48
N VAL A 438 18.61 4.17 19.30
CA VAL A 438 19.86 4.60 18.66
C VAL A 438 19.63 5.80 17.76
N ASP A 439 18.50 5.83 17.04
CA ASP A 439 18.21 6.84 16.03
C ASP A 439 16.72 6.94 15.74
N THR A 440 16.13 8.13 15.79
CA THR A 440 14.71 8.34 15.45
C THR A 440 14.48 8.59 13.95
N ASN A 441 15.53 8.73 13.15
CA ASN A 441 15.45 8.99 11.72
C ASN A 441 14.74 7.84 10.97
N GLY A 442 13.84 8.19 10.06
CA GLY A 442 13.09 7.21 9.28
C GLY A 442 12.03 6.44 10.07
N ALA A 443 11.76 6.77 11.35
CA ALA A 443 10.70 6.12 12.11
C ALA A 443 9.31 6.31 11.45
N GLY A 444 9.02 7.50 10.93
CA GLY A 444 7.79 7.78 10.18
C GLY A 444 7.72 7.02 8.85
N ASP A 445 8.83 6.96 8.11
CA ASP A 445 8.93 6.16 6.88
C ASP A 445 8.72 4.67 7.17
N ALA A 446 9.29 4.19 8.28
CA ALA A 446 9.16 2.82 8.75
C ALA A 446 7.75 2.48 9.17
N PHE A 447 7.11 3.38 9.91
CA PHE A 447 5.70 3.27 10.24
C PHE A 447 4.84 3.16 8.98
N CYS A 448 5.06 4.05 8.00
CA CYS A 448 4.35 3.99 6.72
C CYS A 448 4.62 2.67 6.00
N GLY A 449 5.87 2.22 5.93
CA GLY A 449 6.23 0.95 5.30
C GLY A 449 5.54 -0.26 5.92
N GLY A 450 5.49 -0.33 7.26
CA GLY A 450 4.79 -1.40 7.98
C GLY A 450 3.27 -1.36 7.84
N PHE A 451 2.69 -0.15 7.90
CA PHE A 451 1.27 0.04 7.62
C PHE A 451 0.92 -0.43 6.21
N LEU A 452 1.68 0.02 5.21
CA LEU A 452 1.47 -0.33 3.80
C LEU A 452 1.60 -1.82 3.57
N ALA A 453 2.57 -2.49 4.18
CA ALA A 453 2.78 -3.94 4.03
C ALA A 453 1.53 -4.74 4.40
N GLN A 454 0.85 -4.38 5.49
CA GLN A 454 -0.38 -5.06 5.91
C GLN A 454 -1.59 -4.57 5.12
N TYR A 455 -1.66 -3.27 4.81
CA TYR A 455 -2.77 -2.66 4.10
C TYR A 455 -2.95 -3.26 2.70
N ILE A 456 -1.87 -3.43 1.93
CA ILE A 456 -1.95 -4.03 0.60
C ILE A 456 -2.29 -5.53 0.62
N GLN A 457 -2.10 -6.19 1.77
CA GLN A 457 -2.56 -7.56 2.00
C GLN A 457 -4.04 -7.62 2.41
N GLY A 458 -4.70 -6.46 2.57
CA GLY A 458 -6.10 -6.36 3.00
C GLY A 458 -6.31 -6.77 4.45
N LYS A 459 -5.32 -6.53 5.32
CA LYS A 459 -5.43 -6.73 6.76
C LYS A 459 -6.24 -5.62 7.42
N SER A 460 -6.64 -5.83 8.67
CA SER A 460 -7.36 -4.81 9.42
C SER A 460 -6.49 -3.58 9.69
N ILE A 461 -7.13 -2.42 9.88
CA ILE A 461 -6.41 -1.17 10.21
C ILE A 461 -5.62 -1.30 11.51
N LYS A 462 -6.12 -2.07 12.48
CA LYS A 462 -5.40 -2.39 13.70
C LYS A 462 -4.07 -3.11 13.39
N GLU A 463 -4.11 -4.17 12.59
CA GLU A 463 -2.89 -4.89 12.17
C GLU A 463 -1.94 -3.99 11.36
N CYS A 464 -2.48 -3.07 10.55
CA CYS A 464 -1.65 -2.10 9.82
C CYS A 464 -0.90 -1.17 10.77
N VAL A 465 -1.58 -0.61 11.76
CA VAL A 465 -0.96 0.27 12.77
C VAL A 465 0.03 -0.50 13.64
N GLU A 466 -0.32 -1.71 14.09
CA GLU A 466 0.56 -2.57 14.88
C GLU A 466 1.86 -2.91 14.13
N CYS A 467 1.76 -3.24 12.84
CA CYS A 467 2.93 -3.50 12.01
C CYS A 467 3.76 -2.23 11.73
N GLY A 468 3.11 -1.08 11.52
CA GLY A 468 3.78 0.21 11.41
C GLY A 468 4.58 0.54 12.68
N CYS A 469 3.96 0.40 13.86
CA CYS A 469 4.65 0.59 15.14
C CYS A 469 5.81 -0.39 15.32
N TYR A 470 5.62 -1.68 14.99
CA TYR A 470 6.70 -2.67 15.01
C TYR A 470 7.88 -2.25 14.13
N ALA A 471 7.61 -1.87 12.88
CA ALA A 471 8.64 -1.46 11.94
C ALA A 471 9.40 -0.23 12.45
N ALA A 472 8.69 0.78 12.96
CA ALA A 472 9.32 1.95 13.57
C ALA A 472 10.21 1.56 14.76
N CYS A 473 9.71 0.71 15.68
CA CYS A 473 10.49 0.23 16.83
C CYS A 473 11.75 -0.55 16.44
N GLU A 474 11.73 -1.34 15.36
CA GLU A 474 12.90 -2.06 14.88
C GLU A 474 13.93 -1.14 14.23
N ILE A 475 13.47 -0.13 13.50
CA ILE A 475 14.33 0.82 12.79
C ILE A 475 15.02 1.75 13.78
N ILE A 476 14.31 2.23 14.81
CA ILE A 476 14.92 3.19 15.75
C ILE A 476 16.00 2.62 16.67
N LYS A 477 16.14 1.28 16.69
CA LYS A 477 17.23 0.56 17.38
C LYS A 477 18.53 0.52 16.59
N LYS A 478 18.58 1.12 15.39
CA LYS A 478 19.70 1.07 14.46
C LYS A 478 19.96 2.45 13.87
N GLN A 479 21.16 2.68 13.36
CA GLN A 479 21.45 3.92 12.64
C GLN A 479 20.80 3.92 11.26
N GLY A 480 20.07 5.00 10.97
CA GLY A 480 19.35 5.23 9.73
C GLY A 480 18.18 4.27 9.51
N CYS A 481 17.59 4.36 8.32
CA CYS A 481 16.51 3.49 7.89
C CYS A 481 17.05 2.12 7.43
N THR A 482 17.61 1.37 8.38
CA THR A 482 18.32 0.11 8.17
C THR A 482 17.55 -1.07 8.76
N THR A 483 17.11 -2.01 7.91
CA THR A 483 16.34 -3.17 8.35
C THR A 483 17.24 -4.31 8.86
N PRO A 484 16.78 -5.14 9.81
CA PRO A 484 17.34 -6.49 10.04
C PRO A 484 17.23 -7.40 8.80
N ASP A 485 18.04 -8.47 8.74
CA ASP A 485 18.02 -9.43 7.62
C ASP A 485 16.64 -10.08 7.39
N THR A 486 15.89 -10.30 8.46
CA THR A 486 14.58 -10.95 8.42
C THR A 486 13.59 -10.21 9.31
N CYS A 487 12.40 -9.93 8.78
CA CYS A 487 11.27 -9.44 9.57
C CYS A 487 10.77 -10.54 10.50
N LYS A 488 10.48 -10.20 11.76
CA LYS A 488 9.95 -11.13 12.79
C LYS A 488 8.47 -10.88 13.11
N TYR A 489 7.85 -9.91 12.46
CA TYR A 489 6.40 -9.68 12.55
C TYR A 489 5.65 -10.83 11.88
N HIS A 490 4.68 -11.42 12.57
CA HIS A 490 3.92 -12.59 12.11
C HIS A 490 2.43 -12.42 12.35
#